data_AF-B0RE37-F1
#
_entry.id   AF-B0RE37-F1
#
_cell.length_a   1.000
_cell.length_b   1.000
_cell.length_c   1.000
_cell.angle_alpha   90.00
_cell.angle_beta   90.00
_cell.angle_gamma   90.00
#
_symmetry.space_group_name_H-M   'P 1'
#
loop_
_entity.id
_entity.type
_entity.pdbx_description
1 polymer ?
#
loop_
_entity_poly.entity_id
_entity_poly.type
_entity_poly.pdbx_seq_one_letter_code
_entity_poly.pdbx_strand_id
1 'polypeptide(L)'
;MELLFVALFGALIGLVARYALPHRATHGALLVPAVGTIAAMVAWVALTWAGLRWDQGVIWIATLAISALVAAGVDIVVGRRRSSADARDLAAIGG
;
A
#
# COMPACT_ATOMS: atom_id res chain seq x y z
N MET A 1 -16.32 0.72 -15.68
CA MET A 1 -16.14 1.98 -14.90
C MET A 1 -15.60 1.70 -13.50
N GLU A 2 -15.52 0.43 -13.06
CA GLU A 2 -15.12 0.02 -11.72
C GLU A 2 -13.66 0.30 -11.40
N LEU A 3 -12.76 0.22 -12.38
CA LEU A 3 -11.32 0.42 -12.15
C LEU A 3 -11.00 1.79 -11.54
N LEU A 4 -11.74 2.83 -11.93
CA LEU A 4 -11.58 4.18 -11.37
C LEU A 4 -11.96 4.21 -9.88
N PHE A 5 -13.04 3.53 -9.50
CA PHE A 5 -13.47 3.41 -8.11
C PHE A 5 -12.50 2.56 -7.29
N VAL A 6 -12.03 1.44 -7.84
CA VAL A 6 -11.02 0.59 -7.19
C VAL A 6 -9.73 1.36 -6.96
N ALA A 7 -9.28 2.14 -7.95
CA ALA A 7 -8.11 3.00 -7.82
C ALA A 7 -8.31 4.06 -6.71
N LEU A 8 -9.50 4.67 -6.65
CA LEU A 8 -9.85 5.66 -5.63
C LEU A 8 -9.87 5.04 -4.21
N PHE A 9 -10.51 3.88 -4.05
CA PHE A 9 -10.52 3.18 -2.76
C PHE A 9 -9.13 2.68 -2.37
N GLY A 10 -8.32 2.20 -3.34
CA GLY A 10 -6.92 1.86 -3.11
C GLY A 10 -6.10 3.07 -2.65
N ALA A 11 -6.32 4.24 -3.24
CA ALA A 11 -5.68 5.49 -2.82
C ALA A 11 -6.09 5.86 -1.40
N LEU A 12 -7.39 5.77 -1.07
CA LEU A 12 -7.92 6.06 0.26
C LEU A 12 -7.35 5.10 1.30
N ILE A 13 -7.30 3.81 1.00
CA ILE A 13 -6.70 2.79 1.87
C ILE A 13 -5.21 3.08 2.09
N GLY A 14 -4.46 3.37 1.02
CA GLY A 14 -3.05 3.72 1.13
C GLY A 14 -2.81 5.00 1.94
N LEU A 15 -3.71 5.98 1.83
CA LEU A 15 -3.69 7.18 2.64
C LEU A 15 -3.95 6.88 4.12
N VAL A 16 -4.99 6.09 4.41
CA VAL A 16 -5.32 5.65 5.77
C VAL A 16 -4.16 4.85 6.36
N ALA A 17 -3.58 3.91 5.61
CA ALA A 17 -2.44 3.11 6.03
C ALA A 17 -1.25 4.00 6.43
N ARG A 18 -0.91 4.99 5.61
CA ARG A 18 0.15 5.95 5.90
C ARG A 18 -0.03 6.67 7.24
N TYR A 19 -1.26 7.10 7.55
CA TYR A 19 -1.53 7.88 8.75
C TYR A 19 -1.81 7.02 10.00
N ALA A 20 -2.30 5.80 9.81
CA ALA A 20 -2.56 4.85 10.89
C ALA A 20 -1.28 4.11 11.35
N LEU A 21 -0.30 3.94 10.47
CA LEU A 21 0.92 3.18 10.75
C LEU A 21 2.10 4.05 11.22
N PRO A 22 3.05 3.46 11.97
CA PRO A 22 4.24 4.15 12.44
C PRO A 22 5.24 4.38 11.30
N HIS A 23 6.23 5.26 11.50
CA HIS A 23 7.31 5.58 10.54
C HIS A 23 6.92 6.43 9.31
N ARG A 24 5.72 7.01 9.28
CA ARG A 24 5.28 7.92 8.18
C ARG A 24 6.25 9.05 7.81
N ALA A 25 7.14 9.46 8.73
CA ALA A 25 8.14 10.50 8.51
C ALA A 25 9.37 10.00 7.71
N THR A 26 9.56 8.69 7.61
CA THR A 26 10.73 8.10 6.97
C THR A 26 10.59 8.01 5.45
N HIS A 27 9.40 8.17 4.88
CA HIS A 27 9.16 8.08 3.42
C HIS A 27 8.21 9.18 2.92
N GLY A 28 8.32 9.52 1.63
CA GLY A 28 7.57 10.61 1.01
C GLY A 28 6.05 10.40 1.02
N ALA A 29 5.28 11.50 1.10
CA ALA A 29 3.81 11.57 1.22
C ALA A 29 3.04 10.59 0.32
N LEU A 30 3.49 10.48 -0.92
CA LEU A 30 2.79 9.79 -2.00
C LEU A 30 3.06 8.28 -2.04
N LEU A 31 4.12 7.77 -1.40
CA LEU A 31 4.57 6.39 -1.60
C LEU A 31 3.50 5.35 -1.24
N VAL A 32 2.96 5.42 -0.02
CA VAL A 32 1.97 4.44 0.47
C VAL A 32 0.61 4.59 -0.23
N PRO A 33 0.08 5.81 -0.44
CA PRO A 33 -1.12 6.02 -1.27
C PRO A 33 -0.98 5.43 -2.68
N ALA A 34 0.13 5.71 -3.38
CA ALA A 34 0.36 5.22 -4.73
C ALA A 34 0.46 3.69 -4.78
N VAL A 35 1.15 3.08 -3.81
CA VAL A 35 1.24 1.62 -3.68
C VAL A 35 -0.13 1.01 -3.45
N GLY A 36 -0.95 1.59 -2.57
CA GLY A 36 -2.34 1.15 -2.37
C GLY A 36 -3.16 1.21 -3.66
N THR A 37 -3.10 2.32 -4.40
CA THR A 37 -3.79 2.47 -5.69
C THR A 37 -3.36 1.41 -6.70
N ILE A 38 -2.05 1.23 -6.89
CA ILE A 38 -1.50 0.26 -7.84
C ILE A 38 -1.89 -1.16 -7.43
N ALA A 39 -1.75 -1.50 -6.15
CA ALA A 39 -2.11 -2.81 -5.63
C ALA A 39 -3.60 -3.12 -5.83
N ALA A 40 -4.49 -2.17 -5.57
CA ALA A 40 -5.92 -2.33 -5.82
C ALA A 40 -6.22 -2.56 -7.31
N MET A 41 -5.64 -1.77 -8.21
CA MET A 41 -5.84 -1.93 -9.65
C MET A 41 -5.34 -3.29 -10.16
N VAL A 42 -4.12 -3.68 -9.77
CA VAL A 42 -3.52 -4.95 -10.18
C VAL A 42 -4.31 -6.12 -9.61
N ALA A 43 -4.70 -6.07 -8.33
CA ALA A 43 -5.49 -7.11 -7.69
C ALA A 43 -6.86 -7.29 -8.37
N TRP A 44 -7.54 -6.20 -8.72
CA TRP A 44 -8.82 -6.28 -9.42
C TRP A 44 -8.69 -6.93 -10.79
N VAL A 45 -7.69 -6.52 -11.58
CA VAL A 45 -7.45 -7.11 -12.90
C VAL A 45 -7.07 -8.58 -12.78
N ALA A 46 -6.22 -8.94 -11.81
CA ALA A 46 -5.84 -10.33 -11.57
C ALA A 46 -7.04 -11.19 -11.15
N LEU A 47 -7.93 -10.69 -10.29
CA LEU A 47 -9.13 -11.41 -9.84
C LEU A 47 -10.16 -11.57 -10.96
N THR A 48 -10.32 -10.55 -11.81
CA THR A 48 -11.19 -10.67 -13.00
C THR A 48 -10.64 -11.68 -14.01
N TRP A 49 -9.32 -11.74 -14.19
CA TRP A 49 -8.67 -12.80 -14.99
C TRP A 49 -8.80 -14.19 -14.36
N ALA A 50 -8.81 -14.28 -13.03
CA ALA A 50 -9.08 -15.52 -12.30
C ALA A 50 -10.56 -15.98 -12.40
N GLY A 51 -11.41 -15.24 -13.11
CA GLY A 51 -12.81 -15.61 -13.36
C GLY A 51 -13.79 -15.12 -12.30
N LEU A 52 -13.36 -14.30 -11.33
CA LEU A 52 -14.31 -13.63 -10.44
C LEU A 52 -15.12 -12.61 -11.24
N ARG A 53 -16.43 -12.67 -11.07
CA ARG A 53 -17.33 -11.73 -11.72
C ARG A 53 -17.22 -10.35 -11.07
N TRP A 54 -17.18 -9.34 -11.92
CA TRP A 54 -17.06 -7.92 -11.53
C TRP A 54 -18.29 -7.38 -10.79
N ASP A 55 -19.44 -8.05 -10.93
CA ASP A 55 -20.71 -7.67 -10.31
C ASP A 55 -20.87 -8.18 -8.88
N GLN A 56 -19.93 -8.97 -8.36
CA GLN A 56 -20.03 -9.55 -7.03
C GLN A 56 -19.33 -8.71 -5.96
N GLY A 57 -19.94 -8.59 -4.78
CA GLY A 57 -19.29 -7.91 -3.64
C GLY A 57 -17.99 -8.60 -3.16
N VAL A 58 -17.81 -9.89 -3.45
CA VAL A 58 -16.62 -10.64 -3.02
C VAL A 58 -15.34 -10.12 -3.69
N ILE A 59 -15.39 -9.75 -4.97
CA ILE A 59 -14.21 -9.23 -5.69
C ILE A 59 -13.76 -7.90 -5.09
N TRP A 60 -14.71 -7.08 -4.63
CA TRP A 60 -14.43 -5.84 -3.92
C TRP A 60 -13.70 -6.11 -2.61
N ILE A 61 -14.26 -6.97 -1.76
CA ILE A 61 -13.66 -7.30 -0.46
C ILE A 61 -12.24 -7.85 -0.65
N ALA A 62 -12.06 -8.79 -1.58
CA ALA A 62 -10.76 -9.38 -1.87
C ALA A 62 -9.75 -8.32 -2.37
N THR A 63 -10.15 -7.47 -3.31
CA THR A 63 -9.29 -6.41 -3.87
C THR A 63 -8.86 -5.42 -2.80
N LEU A 64 -9.80 -4.94 -1.97
CA LEU A 64 -9.53 -3.97 -0.92
C LEU A 64 -8.64 -4.59 0.18
N ALA A 65 -8.88 -5.85 0.54
CA ALA A 65 -8.04 -6.57 1.49
C ALA A 65 -6.60 -6.72 0.98
N ILE A 66 -6.42 -7.14 -0.28
CA ILE A 66 -5.08 -7.24 -0.90
C ILE A 66 -4.39 -5.88 -0.92
N SER A 67 -5.09 -4.83 -1.36
CA SER A 67 -4.57 -3.46 -1.37
C SER A 67 -4.13 -2.99 0.02
N ALA A 68 -4.93 -3.25 1.06
CA ALA A 68 -4.61 -2.87 2.43
C ALA A 68 -3.39 -3.60 2.96
N LEU A 69 -3.30 -4.92 2.74
CA LEU A 69 -2.17 -5.74 3.15
C LEU A 69 -0.87 -5.30 2.47
N VAL A 70 -0.92 -5.02 1.16
CA VAL A 70 0.26 -4.55 0.41
C VAL A 70 0.70 -3.17 0.87
N ALA A 71 -0.23 -2.21 0.99
CA ALA A 71 0.09 -0.86 1.45
C ALA A 71 0.69 -0.86 2.87
N ALA A 72 0.08 -1.61 3.80
CA ALA A 72 0.56 -1.72 5.17
C ALA A 72 1.92 -2.42 5.26
N GLY A 73 2.10 -3.51 4.50
CA GLY A 73 3.37 -4.23 4.44
C GLY A 73 4.50 -3.34 3.91
N VAL A 74 4.24 -2.58 2.85
CA VAL A 74 5.24 -1.65 2.29
C VAL A 74 5.58 -0.53 3.27
N ASP A 75 4.60 0.09 3.92
CA ASP A 75 4.82 1.14 4.92
C ASP A 75 5.74 0.66 6.06
N ILE A 76 5.42 -0.49 6.66
CA ILE A 76 6.19 -1.07 7.77
C ILE A 76 7.61 -1.45 7.32
N VAL A 77 7.75 -2.11 6.17
CA VAL A 77 9.07 -2.59 5.71
C VAL A 77 9.98 -1.43 5.32
N VAL A 78 9.45 -0.44 4.60
CA VAL A 78 10.23 0.74 4.19
C VAL A 78 10.63 1.55 5.42
N GLY A 79 9.69 1.77 6.35
CA GLY A 79 9.93 2.50 7.59
C GLY A 79 11.05 1.89 8.42
N ARG A 80 10.96 0.58 8.68
CA ARG A 80 11.99 -0.15 9.44
C ARG A 80 13.36 -0.11 8.77
N ARG A 81 13.42 -0.35 7.46
CA ARG A 81 14.69 -0.37 6.71
C ARG A 81 15.37 0.99 6.69
N ARG A 82 14.60 2.07 6.54
CA ARG A 82 15.15 3.44 6.56
C ARG A 82 15.69 3.80 7.93
N SER A 83 14.93 3.58 9.01
CA SER A 83 15.43 3.85 10.36
C SER A 83 16.69 3.06 10.71
N SER A 84 16.81 1.80 10.28
CA SER A 84 18.03 1.01 10.49
C SER A 84 19.21 1.42 9.59
N ALA A 85 18.95 2.02 8.42
CA ALA A 85 20.02 2.58 7.59
C ALA A 85 20.54 3.88 8.22
N ASP A 86 19.64 4.78 8.60
CA ASP A 86 20.00 6.07 9.22
C ASP A 86 20.81 5.87 10.50
N ALA A 87 20.46 4.89 11.34
CA ALA A 87 21.20 4.57 12.56
C ALA A 87 22.62 4.04 12.28
N ARG A 88 22.83 3.30 11.17
CA ARG A 88 24.15 2.81 10.78
C ARG A 88 25.02 3.94 10.26
N ASP A 89 24.46 4.84 9.45
CA ASP A 89 25.19 5.97 8.89
C ASP A 89 25.61 6.94 9.99
N LEU A 90 24.73 7.19 10.98
CA LEU A 90 25.07 8.00 12.17
C LEU A 90 26.20 7.37 13.00
N ALA A 91 26.19 6.05 13.19
CA ALA A 91 27.26 5.36 13.91
C ALA A 91 28.60 5.40 13.16
N ALA A 92 28.57 5.38 11.82
CA ALA A 92 29.77 5.43 10.99
C ALA A 92 30.48 6.79 10.97
N ILE A 93 29.76 7.89 11.21
CA ILE A 93 30.34 9.25 11.26
C ILE A 93 30.62 9.75 12.69
N GLY A 94 30.04 9.10 13.70
CA GLY A 94 30.14 9.50 15.11
C GLY A 94 31.15 8.73 15.95
N GLY A 95 31.75 7.65 15.41
CA GLY A 95 32.83 6.88 16.03
C GLY A 95 34.16 7.16 15.36
#